data_AF-A0A9D6S3T7-F1
#
_entry.id   AF-A0A9D6S3T7-F1
#
_cell.length_a   1.000
_cell.length_b   1.000
_cell.length_c   1.000
_cell.angle_alpha   90.00
_cell.angle_beta   90.00
_cell.angle_gamma   90.00
#
_symmetry.space_group_name_H-M   'P 1'
#
loop_
_entity.id
_entity.type
_entity.pdbx_description
1 polymer ?
#
loop_
_entity_poly.entity_id
_entity_poly.type
_entity_poly.pdbx_seq_one_letter_code
_entity_poly.pdbx_strand_id
1 'polypeptide(L)'
;AEAYGGVAVDLADFVDYHFYADLHYFRPLLDHFRRDWQRKRPWIFGEFCDFDTYVNRAELNVAYKGDPWWLVAENPYLKGWSIRNGPGQQQAVAQLGLPITEPELVRRSYQQGLTMRKFVLESVRSRTSMGGYVITTLQDTPVSTAGLLDDLGRPKWTGEQFLPFNADHVLLLEAERRRSWIAGGDRPALLDHFNHFSGTAVRLHLALSSTDASAFSGALVSWMLRHNGSAVAQGQFNAPVLPAGSLRPLELGGIVWIVPEVQEPTAYQLEVRCRSVQNHWDLWVYPKVVPQAAGWHDPMGVLWPLRTVAGAQWKAGPVAGQVLITTVLDELVQRFVQDGGRALLLQHGPAPLPARAVPFWREGLRLIADHALWQGFPHSGVADLQFYSLATEWALDGAAATLGGTWRPVLRRLDMRSYGVLDYLAEVRLGDGVLLASSLNWLGGAGDQPRFSHSPAAQWLFNRCLEWLQEL
;
A
#
# COMPACT_ATOMS: atom_id res chain seq x y z
N ALA A 1 -1.38 8.42 -26.64
CA ALA A 1 -0.25 8.72 -27.54
C ALA A 1 1.00 9.13 -26.76
N GLU A 2 0.93 10.15 -25.89
CA GLU A 2 2.08 10.65 -25.12
C GLU A 2 2.79 9.58 -24.28
N ALA A 3 2.02 8.71 -23.60
CA ALA A 3 2.56 7.58 -22.82
C ALA A 3 3.38 6.55 -23.64
N TYR A 4 3.31 6.59 -24.98
CA TYR A 4 4.02 5.67 -25.88
C TYR A 4 4.96 6.40 -26.85
N GLY A 5 5.48 7.57 -26.45
CA GLY A 5 6.44 8.36 -27.25
C GLY A 5 5.83 9.53 -28.00
N GLY A 6 4.51 9.76 -27.88
CA GLY A 6 3.82 10.92 -28.44
C GLY A 6 3.52 10.83 -29.93
N VAL A 7 2.88 11.89 -30.44
CA VAL A 7 2.61 12.11 -31.87
C VAL A 7 3.15 13.47 -32.27
N ALA A 8 3.55 13.64 -33.54
CA ALA A 8 4.11 14.91 -34.03
C ALA A 8 3.10 16.07 -33.94
N VAL A 9 1.81 15.77 -34.09
CA VAL A 9 0.71 16.71 -33.93
C VAL A 9 -0.38 16.03 -33.10
N ASP A 10 -0.72 16.63 -31.97
CA ASP A 10 -1.81 16.20 -31.10
C ASP A 10 -2.97 17.19 -31.24
N LEU A 11 -4.08 16.72 -31.81
CA LEU A 11 -5.29 17.52 -32.07
C LEU A 11 -6.30 17.45 -30.93
N ALA A 12 -6.03 16.70 -29.85
CA ALA A 12 -6.98 16.52 -28.76
C ALA A 12 -7.09 17.79 -27.89
N ASP A 13 -8.31 18.18 -27.55
CA ASP A 13 -8.60 19.30 -26.65
C ASP A 13 -8.45 18.94 -25.16
N PHE A 14 -8.30 17.66 -24.84
CA PHE A 14 -8.03 17.12 -23.51
C PHE A 14 -6.88 16.11 -23.57
N VAL A 15 -6.27 15.81 -22.42
CA VAL A 15 -5.34 14.68 -22.30
C VAL A 15 -6.05 13.52 -21.64
N ASP A 16 -5.91 12.33 -22.24
CA ASP A 16 -6.41 11.07 -21.69
C ASP A 16 -5.25 10.14 -21.34
N TYR A 17 -5.23 9.70 -20.09
CA TYR A 17 -4.24 8.78 -19.55
C TYR A 17 -4.92 7.67 -18.82
N HIS A 18 -4.44 6.43 -18.98
CA HIS A 18 -4.96 5.26 -18.27
C HIS A 18 -3.87 4.70 -17.36
N PHE A 19 -3.70 5.34 -16.20
CA PHE A 19 -2.63 4.97 -15.28
C PHE A 19 -3.05 3.84 -14.34
N TYR A 20 -2.32 2.75 -14.49
CA TYR A 20 -2.43 1.53 -13.70
C TYR A 20 -1.14 1.34 -12.90
N ALA A 21 -1.06 2.00 -11.75
CA ALA A 21 0.15 2.02 -10.94
C ALA A 21 -0.14 1.57 -9.49
N ASP A 22 0.90 1.03 -8.84
CA ASP A 22 0.90 0.92 -7.38
C ASP A 22 0.85 2.32 -6.74
N LEU A 23 0.30 2.38 -5.52
CA LEU A 23 -0.06 3.65 -4.87
C LEU A 23 1.14 4.61 -4.78
N HIS A 24 2.31 4.11 -4.40
CA HIS A 24 3.51 4.92 -4.23
C HIS A 24 4.12 5.46 -5.52
N TYR A 25 3.76 4.90 -6.67
CA TYR A 25 4.16 5.47 -7.96
C TYR A 25 3.12 6.44 -8.52
N PHE A 26 1.89 6.39 -8.02
CA PHE A 26 0.78 7.11 -8.65
C PHE A 26 0.96 8.63 -8.63
N ARG A 27 1.28 9.23 -7.47
CA ARG A 27 1.50 10.68 -7.38
C ARG A 27 2.74 11.15 -8.17
N PRO A 28 3.92 10.48 -8.09
CA PRO A 28 5.05 10.76 -8.98
C PRO A 28 4.69 10.66 -10.47
N LEU A 29 3.86 9.70 -10.86
CA LEU A 29 3.42 9.52 -12.24
C LEU A 29 2.56 10.69 -12.69
N LEU A 30 1.62 11.15 -11.86
CA LEU A 30 0.83 12.37 -12.14
C LEU A 30 1.74 13.59 -12.34
N ASP A 31 2.73 13.77 -11.47
CA ASP A 31 3.66 14.90 -11.53
C ASP A 31 4.60 14.81 -12.75
N HIS A 32 5.00 13.61 -13.16
CA HIS A 32 5.83 13.37 -14.34
C HIS A 32 5.11 13.79 -15.63
N PHE A 33 3.83 13.45 -15.75
CA PHE A 33 3.02 13.77 -16.92
C PHE A 33 2.40 15.18 -16.85
N ARG A 34 2.56 15.90 -15.74
CA ARG A 34 2.23 17.33 -15.67
C ARG A 34 3.33 18.16 -16.35
N ARG A 35 3.08 18.59 -17.59
CA ARG A 35 4.01 19.41 -18.39
C ARG A 35 3.55 20.87 -18.47
N ASP A 36 4.03 21.72 -17.56
CA ASP A 36 3.60 23.13 -17.49
C ASP A 36 3.93 23.97 -18.73
N TRP A 37 4.87 23.51 -19.57
CA TRP A 37 5.23 24.16 -20.84
C TRP A 37 4.29 23.81 -22.01
N GLN A 38 3.47 22.76 -21.88
CA GLN A 38 2.50 22.39 -22.91
C GLN A 38 1.27 23.31 -22.89
N ARG A 39 0.50 23.28 -23.98
CA ARG A 39 -0.83 23.90 -24.01
C ARG A 39 -1.68 23.32 -22.88
N LYS A 40 -2.23 24.19 -22.04
CA LYS A 40 -3.16 23.79 -20.98
C LYS A 40 -4.39 23.11 -21.58
N ARG A 41 -4.63 21.87 -21.14
CA ARG A 41 -5.77 21.04 -21.50
C ARG A 41 -6.28 20.36 -20.23
N PRO A 42 -7.59 20.16 -20.06
CA PRO A 42 -8.09 19.34 -18.97
C PRO A 42 -7.55 17.92 -19.10
N TRP A 43 -7.13 17.35 -17.97
CA TRP A 43 -6.81 15.94 -17.88
C TRP A 43 -8.07 15.18 -17.53
N ILE A 44 -8.46 14.24 -18.39
CA ILE A 44 -9.54 13.30 -18.13
C ILE A 44 -8.94 11.90 -18.03
N PHE A 45 -9.25 11.15 -16.97
CA PHE A 45 -8.98 9.70 -16.97
C PHE A 45 -10.16 8.99 -17.61
N GLY A 46 -10.03 8.52 -18.86
CA GLY A 46 -11.06 7.74 -19.55
C GLY A 46 -11.23 6.32 -18.99
N GLU A 47 -10.17 5.79 -18.40
CA GLU A 47 -10.11 4.49 -17.72
C GLU A 47 -8.98 4.55 -16.67
N PHE A 48 -9.25 4.30 -15.38
CA PHE A 48 -8.23 4.30 -14.31
C PHE A 48 -8.76 3.72 -12.99
N CYS A 49 -7.91 3.71 -11.95
CA CYS A 49 -8.26 3.27 -10.59
C CYS A 49 -8.67 1.78 -10.54
N ASP A 50 -7.98 0.97 -11.34
CA ASP A 50 -8.16 -0.48 -11.42
C ASP A 50 -7.44 -1.21 -10.27
N PHE A 51 -8.18 -2.06 -9.57
CA PHE A 51 -7.69 -3.03 -8.58
C PHE A 51 -8.65 -4.22 -8.54
N ASP A 52 -8.11 -5.41 -8.33
CA ASP A 52 -8.91 -6.62 -8.31
C ASP A 52 -9.41 -6.96 -6.90
N THR A 53 -10.61 -7.55 -6.86
CA THR A 53 -11.25 -8.04 -5.65
C THR A 53 -11.57 -9.52 -5.77
N TYR A 54 -11.77 -10.17 -4.63
CA TYR A 54 -12.05 -11.60 -4.61
C TYR A 54 -13.47 -11.88 -5.11
N VAL A 55 -13.60 -12.87 -6.00
CA VAL A 55 -14.88 -13.33 -6.55
C VAL A 55 -15.33 -14.58 -5.80
N ASN A 56 -16.50 -14.56 -5.17
CA ASN A 56 -17.09 -15.76 -4.57
C ASN A 56 -17.75 -16.64 -5.65
N ARG A 57 -16.97 -17.58 -6.20
CA ARG A 57 -17.43 -18.48 -7.26
C ARG A 57 -18.59 -19.37 -6.80
N ALA A 58 -18.58 -19.80 -5.53
CA ALA A 58 -19.62 -20.67 -4.99
C ALA A 58 -20.99 -19.99 -5.02
N GLU A 59 -21.01 -18.72 -4.64
CA GLU A 59 -22.20 -17.89 -4.68
C GLU A 59 -22.70 -17.67 -6.11
N LEU A 60 -21.80 -17.38 -7.06
CA LEU A 60 -22.17 -17.24 -8.48
C LEU A 60 -22.78 -18.52 -9.04
N ASN A 61 -22.21 -19.67 -8.72
CA ASN A 61 -22.69 -20.96 -9.22
C ASN A 61 -24.09 -21.28 -8.70
N VAL A 62 -24.40 -20.90 -7.46
CA VAL A 62 -25.76 -21.02 -6.91
C VAL A 62 -26.72 -20.05 -7.62
N ALA A 63 -26.33 -18.78 -7.76
CA ALA A 63 -27.19 -17.74 -8.35
C ALA A 63 -27.53 -18.03 -9.83
N TYR A 64 -26.55 -18.51 -10.61
CA TYR A 64 -26.70 -18.77 -12.04
C TYR A 64 -26.97 -20.24 -12.38
N LYS A 65 -27.18 -21.11 -11.38
CA LYS A 65 -27.46 -22.55 -11.54
C LYS A 65 -26.38 -23.30 -12.33
N GLY A 66 -25.12 -23.00 -12.03
CA GLY A 66 -23.93 -23.53 -12.72
C GLY A 66 -22.90 -22.43 -12.96
N ASP A 67 -21.79 -22.81 -13.59
CA ASP A 67 -20.73 -21.84 -13.95
C ASP A 67 -21.26 -20.80 -14.96
N PRO A 68 -21.21 -19.50 -14.65
CA PRO A 68 -21.58 -18.46 -15.60
C PRO A 68 -20.73 -18.54 -16.88
N TRP A 69 -21.39 -18.46 -18.05
CA TRP A 69 -20.73 -18.67 -19.35
C TRP A 69 -19.58 -17.69 -19.61
N TRP A 70 -19.59 -16.49 -19.01
CA TRP A 70 -18.55 -15.49 -19.19
C TRP A 70 -17.28 -15.77 -18.37
N LEU A 71 -17.34 -16.72 -17.43
CA LEU A 71 -16.24 -17.08 -16.52
C LEU A 71 -15.73 -18.52 -16.76
N VAL A 72 -16.08 -19.13 -17.89
CA VAL A 72 -15.52 -20.42 -18.31
C VAL A 72 -14.11 -20.23 -18.90
N ALA A 73 -13.24 -21.23 -18.74
CA ALA A 73 -11.83 -21.15 -19.18
C ALA A 73 -11.68 -20.84 -20.67
N GLU A 74 -12.54 -21.41 -21.51
CA GLU A 74 -12.54 -21.18 -22.96
C GLU A 74 -13.68 -20.24 -23.33
N ASN A 75 -13.58 -18.97 -22.92
CA ASN A 75 -14.51 -17.96 -23.41
C ASN A 75 -14.14 -17.59 -24.87
N PRO A 76 -14.98 -17.93 -25.88
CA PRO A 76 -14.64 -17.75 -27.29
C PRO A 76 -14.50 -16.29 -27.71
N TYR A 77 -15.05 -15.37 -26.90
CA TYR A 77 -14.99 -13.92 -27.12
C TYR A 77 -13.78 -13.26 -26.44
N LEU A 78 -13.12 -13.95 -25.51
CA LEU A 78 -12.02 -13.42 -24.72
C LEU A 78 -10.73 -14.21 -24.91
N LYS A 79 -10.45 -14.64 -26.15
CA LYS A 79 -9.29 -15.46 -26.56
C LYS A 79 -7.97 -15.08 -25.86
N GLY A 80 -7.71 -15.64 -24.67
CA GLY A 80 -6.53 -15.36 -23.83
C GLY A 80 -6.58 -14.09 -22.96
N TRP A 81 -7.68 -13.32 -22.98
CA TRP A 81 -7.89 -12.12 -22.16
C TRP A 81 -8.66 -12.37 -20.87
N SER A 82 -9.31 -13.53 -20.73
CA SER A 82 -9.91 -13.91 -19.46
C SER A 82 -8.81 -14.22 -18.46
N ILE A 83 -8.56 -13.28 -17.54
CA ILE A 83 -7.55 -13.40 -16.49
C ILE A 83 -8.08 -14.10 -15.24
N ARG A 84 -9.41 -14.26 -15.15
CA ARG A 84 -10.08 -15.04 -14.12
C ARG A 84 -9.98 -16.51 -14.52
N ASN A 85 -8.90 -17.16 -14.09
CA ASN A 85 -8.69 -18.61 -14.30
C ASN A 85 -10.02 -19.35 -14.13
N GLY A 86 -10.42 -20.09 -15.17
CA GLY A 86 -11.75 -20.68 -15.33
C GLY A 86 -12.17 -21.69 -14.24
N PRO A 87 -12.83 -22.81 -14.55
CA PRO A 87 -13.56 -23.65 -13.58
C PRO A 87 -12.73 -24.24 -12.41
N GLY A 88 -11.41 -23.98 -12.34
CA GLY A 88 -10.51 -24.39 -11.26
C GLY A 88 -10.33 -23.40 -10.11
N GLN A 89 -10.92 -22.18 -10.12
CA GLN A 89 -10.73 -21.20 -9.04
C GLN A 89 -11.03 -21.78 -7.64
N GLN A 90 -12.19 -22.42 -7.47
CA GLN A 90 -12.61 -22.98 -6.18
C GLN A 90 -11.63 -24.06 -5.71
N GLN A 91 -11.21 -24.93 -6.64
CA GLN A 91 -10.26 -25.98 -6.36
C GLN A 91 -8.89 -25.39 -5.99
N ALA A 92 -8.42 -24.38 -6.73
CA ALA A 92 -7.17 -23.69 -6.45
C ALA A 92 -7.19 -23.07 -5.06
N VAL A 93 -8.23 -22.28 -4.74
CA VAL A 93 -8.37 -21.64 -3.42
C VAL A 93 -8.49 -22.68 -2.30
N ALA A 94 -9.27 -23.76 -2.51
CA ALA A 94 -9.39 -24.84 -1.53
C ALA A 94 -8.05 -25.55 -1.28
N GLN A 95 -7.24 -25.78 -2.33
CA GLN A 95 -5.91 -26.38 -2.22
C GLN A 95 -4.92 -25.50 -1.45
N LEU A 96 -5.14 -24.18 -1.38
CA LEU A 96 -4.30 -23.30 -0.57
C LEU A 96 -4.44 -23.53 0.94
N GLY A 97 -5.53 -24.16 1.39
CA GLY A 97 -5.77 -24.44 2.80
C GLY A 97 -5.78 -23.17 3.68
N LEU A 98 -6.24 -22.03 3.13
CA LEU A 98 -6.26 -20.77 3.87
C LEU A 98 -7.19 -20.87 5.09
N PRO A 99 -6.78 -20.41 6.27
CA PRO A 99 -7.61 -20.41 7.47
C PRO A 99 -8.65 -19.26 7.45
N ILE A 100 -9.22 -18.97 6.29
CA ILE A 100 -10.11 -17.84 6.02
C ILE A 100 -11.23 -18.31 5.09
N THR A 101 -12.47 -17.95 5.41
CA THR A 101 -13.64 -18.32 4.59
C THR A 101 -13.76 -17.45 3.35
N GLU A 102 -14.43 -17.92 2.29
CA GLU A 102 -14.67 -17.11 1.09
C GLU A 102 -15.38 -15.77 1.36
N PRO A 103 -16.45 -15.70 2.20
CA PRO A 103 -17.07 -14.41 2.54
C PRO A 103 -16.10 -13.44 3.21
N GLU A 104 -15.17 -13.95 4.02
CA GLU A 104 -14.15 -13.13 4.65
C GLU A 104 -13.09 -12.66 3.65
N LEU A 105 -12.73 -13.48 2.64
CA LEU A 105 -11.88 -13.05 1.52
C LEU A 105 -12.56 -11.93 0.71
N VAL A 106 -13.85 -12.04 0.41
CA VAL A 106 -14.63 -10.97 -0.23
C VAL A 106 -14.55 -9.69 0.60
N ARG A 107 -14.91 -9.75 1.88
CA ARG A 107 -14.90 -8.59 2.80
C ARG A 107 -13.53 -7.91 2.85
N ARG A 108 -12.46 -8.70 3.02
CA ARG A 108 -11.08 -8.21 3.09
C ARG A 108 -10.61 -7.58 1.78
N SER A 109 -10.96 -8.18 0.65
CA SER A 109 -10.63 -7.63 -0.66
C SER A 109 -11.36 -6.30 -0.92
N TYR A 110 -12.62 -6.16 -0.49
CA TYR A 110 -13.37 -4.92 -0.62
C TYR A 110 -12.82 -3.83 0.30
N GLN A 111 -12.37 -4.18 1.50
CA GLN A 111 -11.71 -3.24 2.40
C GLN A 111 -10.42 -2.68 1.77
N GLN A 112 -9.52 -3.53 1.27
CA GLN A 112 -8.30 -3.08 0.59
C GLN A 112 -8.61 -2.27 -0.67
N GLY A 113 -9.61 -2.69 -1.43
CA GLY A 113 -10.08 -1.98 -2.62
C GLY A 113 -10.57 -0.57 -2.33
N LEU A 114 -11.34 -0.40 -1.25
CA LEU A 114 -11.81 0.93 -0.83
C LEU A 114 -10.64 1.85 -0.47
N THR A 115 -9.66 1.33 0.27
CA THR A 115 -8.43 2.07 0.63
C THR A 115 -7.68 2.54 -0.61
N MET A 116 -7.51 1.67 -1.61
CA MET A 116 -6.85 2.03 -2.87
C MET A 116 -7.64 3.09 -3.65
N ARG A 117 -8.95 2.89 -3.81
CA ARG A 117 -9.82 3.86 -4.49
C ARG A 117 -9.76 5.23 -3.85
N LYS A 118 -9.92 5.28 -2.52
CA LYS A 118 -9.86 6.51 -1.75
C LYS A 118 -8.53 7.23 -2.00
N PHE A 119 -7.40 6.53 -1.85
CA PHE A 119 -6.08 7.13 -2.09
C PHE A 119 -5.92 7.68 -3.51
N VAL A 120 -6.31 6.90 -4.52
CA VAL A 120 -6.16 7.28 -5.94
C VAL A 120 -7.06 8.47 -6.28
N LEU A 121 -8.33 8.44 -5.87
CA LEU A 121 -9.27 9.54 -6.13
C LEU A 121 -8.88 10.81 -5.40
N GLU A 122 -8.49 10.75 -4.13
CA GLU A 122 -7.98 11.91 -3.41
C GLU A 122 -6.70 12.47 -4.05
N SER A 123 -5.81 11.60 -4.51
CA SER A 123 -4.59 11.99 -5.22
C SER A 123 -4.91 12.68 -6.54
N VAL A 124 -5.91 12.25 -7.29
CA VAL A 124 -6.36 12.90 -8.52
C VAL A 124 -7.03 14.25 -8.23
N ARG A 125 -7.93 14.29 -7.25
CA ARG A 125 -8.73 15.47 -6.89
C ARG A 125 -7.92 16.61 -6.26
N SER A 126 -6.71 16.33 -5.79
CA SER A 126 -5.76 17.32 -5.24
C SER A 126 -4.92 18.03 -6.31
N ARG A 127 -5.13 17.75 -7.61
CA ARG A 127 -4.41 18.42 -8.71
C ARG A 127 -5.31 19.38 -9.48
N THR A 128 -4.77 20.55 -9.78
CA THR A 128 -5.47 21.64 -10.51
C THR A 128 -5.69 21.34 -11.99
N SER A 129 -4.90 20.45 -12.59
CA SER A 129 -5.01 20.05 -14.00
C SER A 129 -6.12 19.04 -14.26
N MET A 130 -6.72 18.48 -13.21
CA MET A 130 -7.74 17.45 -13.32
C MET A 130 -9.08 18.02 -13.79
N GLY A 131 -9.57 17.52 -14.92
CA GLY A 131 -10.85 17.88 -15.51
C GLY A 131 -11.96 16.83 -15.29
N GLY A 132 -11.62 15.59 -14.94
CA GLY A 132 -12.60 14.55 -14.65
C GLY A 132 -12.03 13.15 -14.74
N TYR A 133 -12.83 12.15 -14.41
CA TYR A 133 -12.39 10.75 -14.46
C TYR A 133 -13.54 9.75 -14.55
N VAL A 134 -13.26 8.59 -15.15
CA VAL A 134 -14.15 7.44 -15.27
C VAL A 134 -13.46 6.25 -14.59
N ILE A 135 -14.03 5.77 -13.49
CA ILE A 135 -13.45 4.67 -12.74
C ILE A 135 -13.69 3.34 -13.46
N THR A 136 -12.64 2.55 -13.61
CA THR A 136 -12.68 1.19 -14.14
C THR A 136 -13.13 0.23 -13.04
N THR A 137 -14.28 -0.42 -13.15
CA THR A 137 -15.39 -0.20 -14.09
C THR A 137 -16.71 -0.15 -13.32
N LEU A 138 -17.85 0.04 -13.97
CA LEU A 138 -19.15 0.02 -13.29
C LEU A 138 -19.44 -1.36 -12.70
N GLN A 139 -19.26 -2.42 -13.47
CA GLN A 139 -19.52 -3.80 -13.04
C GLN A 139 -18.34 -4.69 -13.40
N ASP A 140 -18.09 -5.67 -12.55
CA ASP A 140 -17.14 -6.74 -12.79
C ASP A 140 -17.27 -7.38 -14.17
N THR A 141 -16.13 -7.55 -14.84
CA THR A 141 -16.03 -8.18 -16.17
C THR A 141 -15.04 -9.33 -16.15
N PRO A 142 -15.12 -10.32 -17.04
CA PRO A 142 -14.15 -11.43 -17.06
C PRO A 142 -12.66 -11.06 -17.12
N VAL A 143 -12.35 -9.80 -17.47
CA VAL A 143 -11.00 -9.23 -17.59
C VAL A 143 -10.62 -8.34 -16.39
N SER A 144 -11.56 -7.92 -15.53
CA SER A 144 -11.24 -7.13 -14.32
C SER A 144 -12.33 -7.28 -13.26
N THR A 145 -11.92 -7.44 -12.01
CA THR A 145 -12.78 -7.49 -10.82
C THR A 145 -12.79 -6.16 -10.07
N ALA A 146 -12.44 -5.07 -10.75
CA ALA A 146 -12.44 -3.72 -10.21
C ALA A 146 -13.81 -3.04 -10.24
N GLY A 147 -14.91 -3.75 -10.52
CA GLY A 147 -16.25 -3.15 -10.61
C GLY A 147 -16.67 -2.42 -9.34
N LEU A 148 -17.45 -1.34 -9.48
CA LEU A 148 -18.27 -0.79 -8.37
C LEU A 148 -19.36 -1.79 -7.95
N LEU A 149 -19.86 -2.54 -8.94
CA LEU A 149 -20.80 -3.64 -8.80
C LEU A 149 -20.08 -4.97 -9.02
N ASP A 150 -20.45 -5.98 -8.24
CA ASP A 150 -19.99 -7.36 -8.44
C ASP A 150 -20.71 -8.06 -9.61
N ASP A 151 -20.34 -9.32 -9.89
CA ASP A 151 -20.97 -10.15 -10.93
C ASP A 151 -22.49 -10.40 -10.74
N LEU A 152 -23.04 -10.08 -9.57
CA LEU A 152 -24.48 -10.15 -9.27
C LEU A 152 -25.16 -8.77 -9.33
N GLY A 153 -24.44 -7.73 -9.74
CA GLY A 153 -24.94 -6.35 -9.81
C GLY A 153 -25.07 -5.68 -8.45
N ARG A 154 -24.48 -6.26 -7.40
CA ARG A 154 -24.54 -5.72 -6.03
C ARG A 154 -23.42 -4.71 -5.82
N PRO A 155 -23.67 -3.59 -5.13
CA PRO A 155 -22.62 -2.63 -4.81
C PRO A 155 -21.59 -3.25 -3.86
N LYS A 156 -20.31 -3.14 -4.20
CA LYS A 156 -19.20 -3.58 -3.33
C LYS A 156 -19.00 -2.66 -2.13
N TRP A 157 -19.37 -1.39 -2.30
CA TRP A 157 -19.34 -0.36 -1.26
C TRP A 157 -20.63 0.43 -1.26
N THR A 158 -21.05 0.86 -0.08
CA THR A 158 -22.20 1.75 0.07
C THR A 158 -21.87 3.17 -0.40
N GLY A 159 -22.91 3.96 -0.70
CA GLY A 159 -22.73 5.39 -0.98
C GLY A 159 -22.06 6.13 0.18
N GLU A 160 -22.41 5.79 1.43
CA GLU A 160 -21.81 6.38 2.63
C GLU A 160 -20.28 6.17 2.69
N GLN A 161 -19.79 5.00 2.29
CA GLN A 161 -18.37 4.72 2.22
C GLN A 161 -17.66 5.49 1.09
N PHE A 162 -18.36 5.78 -0.01
CA PHE A 162 -17.75 6.35 -1.23
C PHE A 162 -17.80 7.88 -1.29
N LEU A 163 -18.85 8.48 -0.73
CA LEU A 163 -19.07 9.93 -0.74
C LEU A 163 -17.90 10.75 -0.15
N PRO A 164 -17.24 10.35 0.95
CA PRO A 164 -16.17 11.16 1.56
C PRO A 164 -15.03 11.55 0.62
N PHE A 165 -14.79 10.75 -0.43
CA PHE A 165 -13.70 10.99 -1.40
C PHE A 165 -14.18 11.12 -2.86
N ASN A 166 -15.48 11.05 -3.12
CA ASN A 166 -16.04 11.14 -4.48
C ASN A 166 -17.27 12.06 -4.62
N ALA A 167 -17.72 12.72 -3.55
CA ALA A 167 -18.81 13.71 -3.62
C ALA A 167 -18.42 14.98 -4.40
N ASP A 168 -19.37 15.90 -4.55
CA ASP A 168 -19.14 17.19 -5.22
C ASP A 168 -18.04 17.99 -4.52
N HIS A 169 -18.06 17.99 -3.18
CA HIS A 169 -17.04 18.55 -2.32
C HIS A 169 -16.32 17.44 -1.56
N VAL A 170 -14.99 17.42 -1.64
CA VAL A 170 -14.14 16.43 -0.97
C VAL A 170 -13.05 17.15 -0.18
N LEU A 171 -12.93 16.81 1.10
CA LEU A 171 -11.79 17.21 1.92
C LEU A 171 -10.60 16.32 1.58
N LEU A 172 -9.44 16.93 1.42
CA LEU A 172 -8.19 16.29 1.02
C LEU A 172 -7.13 16.57 2.09
N LEU A 173 -6.25 15.59 2.29
CA LEU A 173 -5.15 15.66 3.25
C LEU A 173 -3.83 15.49 2.50
N GLU A 174 -2.90 16.41 2.74
CA GLU A 174 -1.53 16.32 2.20
C GLU A 174 -0.52 16.51 3.32
N ALA A 175 0.58 15.76 3.26
CA ALA A 175 1.70 15.93 4.18
C ALA A 175 2.56 17.14 3.76
N GLU A 176 3.30 17.67 4.72
CA GLU A 176 4.31 18.69 4.44
C GLU A 176 5.44 18.15 3.55
N ARG A 177 6.10 19.06 2.82
CA ARG A 177 7.25 18.74 1.97
C ARG A 177 8.54 19.14 2.66
N ARG A 178 9.56 18.29 2.57
CA ARG A 178 10.90 18.57 3.10
C ARG A 178 11.98 18.29 2.06
N ARG A 179 13.15 18.87 2.28
CA ARG A 179 14.39 18.55 1.56
C ARG A 179 15.45 18.04 2.53
N SER A 180 16.30 17.15 2.04
CA SER A 180 17.54 16.76 2.71
C SER A 180 18.71 17.18 1.85
N TRP A 181 19.76 17.71 2.48
CA TRP A 181 21.04 17.96 1.83
C TRP A 181 21.91 16.71 1.96
N ILE A 182 22.13 15.99 0.85
CA ILE A 182 22.86 14.72 0.82
C ILE A 182 23.94 14.80 -0.24
N ALA A 183 25.19 14.46 0.14
CA ALA A 183 26.34 14.42 -0.76
C ALA A 183 26.51 15.69 -1.62
N GLY A 184 26.28 16.87 -1.03
CA GLY A 184 26.48 18.16 -1.69
C GLY A 184 25.30 18.66 -2.54
N GLY A 185 24.10 18.09 -2.41
CA GLY A 185 22.92 18.61 -3.12
C GLY A 185 21.58 18.29 -2.49
N ASP A 186 20.56 19.00 -2.96
CA ASP A 186 19.18 18.82 -2.53
C ASP A 186 18.58 17.52 -3.04
N ARG A 187 17.88 16.82 -2.13
CA ARG A 187 17.06 15.65 -2.43
C ARG A 187 15.70 15.82 -1.76
N PRO A 188 14.59 15.38 -2.38
CA PRO A 188 13.32 15.27 -1.69
C PRO A 188 13.46 14.41 -0.43
N ALA A 189 12.97 14.92 0.70
CA ALA A 189 12.87 14.18 1.94
C ALA A 189 11.40 13.77 2.13
N LEU A 190 11.04 12.68 1.48
CA LEU A 190 9.70 12.12 1.52
C LEU A 190 9.38 11.66 2.95
N LEU A 191 8.25 12.12 3.48
CA LEU A 191 7.75 11.77 4.80
C LEU A 191 6.67 10.70 4.66
N ASP A 192 6.49 9.90 5.72
CA ASP A 192 5.37 8.97 5.77
C ASP A 192 4.07 9.73 6.07
N HIS A 193 3.06 9.51 5.23
CA HIS A 193 1.76 10.19 5.31
C HIS A 193 0.82 9.56 6.33
N PHE A 194 1.09 8.31 6.71
CA PHE A 194 0.18 7.47 7.46
C PHE A 194 0.79 7.02 8.79
N ASN A 195 2.10 6.86 8.82
CA ASN A 195 2.82 6.39 9.99
C ASN A 195 3.64 7.52 10.62
N HIS A 196 3.52 7.70 11.93
CA HIS A 196 4.20 8.77 12.67
C HIS A 196 4.92 8.22 13.90
N PHE A 197 5.98 8.91 14.32
CA PHE A 197 6.66 8.60 15.58
C PHE A 197 5.95 9.30 16.76
N SER A 198 5.90 8.59 17.87
CA SER A 198 5.51 9.08 19.20
C SER A 198 6.22 10.39 19.53
N GLY A 199 5.47 11.36 20.06
CA GLY A 199 5.99 12.66 20.51
C GLY A 199 6.51 13.58 19.40
N THR A 200 6.33 13.26 18.11
CA THR A 200 6.79 14.12 17.02
C THR A 200 5.76 15.16 16.61
N ALA A 201 6.23 16.33 16.19
CA ALA A 201 5.35 17.35 15.61
C ALA A 201 4.97 16.94 14.19
N VAL A 202 3.67 16.90 13.91
CA VAL A 202 3.10 16.61 12.58
C VAL A 202 2.35 17.83 12.09
N ARG A 203 2.56 18.14 10.80
CA ARG A 203 1.83 19.18 10.07
C ARG A 203 1.19 18.55 8.84
N LEU A 204 -0.12 18.67 8.75
CA LEU A 204 -0.92 18.22 7.62
C LEU A 204 -1.64 19.41 7.02
N HIS A 205 -1.67 19.48 5.70
CA HIS A 205 -2.39 20.50 4.94
C HIS A 205 -3.74 19.94 4.53
N LEU A 206 -4.79 20.70 4.85
CA LEU A 206 -6.15 20.37 4.48
C LEU A 206 -6.54 21.19 3.25
N ALA A 207 -7.08 20.54 2.24
CA ALA A 207 -7.60 21.19 1.06
C ALA A 207 -9.04 20.76 0.76
N LEU A 208 -9.75 21.56 -0.01
CA LEU A 208 -11.07 21.26 -0.53
C LEU A 208 -10.98 21.14 -2.05
N SER A 209 -11.44 20.01 -2.58
CA SER A 209 -11.69 19.83 -4.01
C SER A 209 -13.20 19.90 -4.28
N SER A 210 -13.60 20.85 -5.12
CA SER A 210 -15.01 21.09 -5.47
C SER A 210 -15.22 20.93 -6.97
N THR A 211 -16.27 20.19 -7.33
CA THR A 211 -16.82 20.17 -8.70
C THR A 211 -18.03 21.10 -8.85
N ASP A 212 -18.55 21.62 -7.73
CA ASP A 212 -19.54 22.68 -7.71
C ASP A 212 -18.85 24.06 -7.67
N ALA A 213 -19.34 24.98 -8.50
CA ALA A 213 -18.89 26.36 -8.62
C ALA A 213 -19.46 27.27 -7.52
N SER A 214 -20.36 26.77 -6.67
CA SER A 214 -20.93 27.54 -5.56
C SER A 214 -19.85 28.01 -4.57
N ALA A 215 -20.09 29.17 -3.95
CA ALA A 215 -19.13 29.76 -3.03
C ALA A 215 -18.99 28.92 -1.74
N PHE A 216 -17.76 28.53 -1.43
CA PHE A 216 -17.42 27.89 -0.16
C PHE A 216 -16.68 28.88 0.74
N SER A 217 -17.42 29.69 1.50
CA SER A 217 -16.86 30.80 2.28
C SER A 217 -16.99 30.63 3.80
N GLY A 218 -15.96 31.03 4.56
CA GLY A 218 -16.05 31.29 6.00
C GLY A 218 -16.52 30.11 6.86
N ALA A 219 -16.16 28.88 6.49
CA ALA A 219 -16.55 27.69 7.22
C ALA A 219 -15.59 27.41 8.38
N LEU A 220 -16.15 27.09 9.55
CA LEU A 220 -15.38 26.51 10.64
C LEU A 220 -15.00 25.08 10.25
N VAL A 221 -13.69 24.81 10.24
CA VAL A 221 -13.15 23.45 10.12
C VAL A 221 -12.94 22.92 11.53
N SER A 222 -13.44 21.71 11.80
CA SER A 222 -13.19 20.98 13.03
C SER A 222 -12.52 19.65 12.70
N TRP A 223 -11.49 19.30 13.47
CA TRP A 223 -10.83 18.01 13.36
C TRP A 223 -10.74 17.34 14.72
N MET A 224 -10.68 16.00 14.70
CA MET A 224 -10.59 15.16 15.88
C MET A 224 -9.79 13.92 15.56
N LEU A 225 -8.82 13.63 16.40
CA LEU A 225 -8.09 12.36 16.39
C LEU A 225 -8.76 11.42 17.37
N ARG A 226 -9.16 10.23 16.90
CA ARG A 226 -9.83 9.22 17.70
C ARG A 226 -8.97 7.98 17.88
N HIS A 227 -9.10 7.36 19.05
CA HIS A 227 -8.59 6.02 19.35
C HIS A 227 -9.70 5.22 20.03
N ASN A 228 -10.00 4.02 19.51
CA ASN A 228 -11.08 3.16 20.03
C ASN A 228 -12.41 3.92 20.25
N GLY A 229 -12.78 4.75 19.28
CA GLY A 229 -13.98 5.59 19.32
C GLY A 229 -13.89 6.84 20.22
N SER A 230 -12.87 6.97 21.05
CA SER A 230 -12.69 8.11 21.97
C SER A 230 -11.81 9.20 21.37
N ALA A 231 -12.17 10.46 21.58
CA ALA A 231 -11.37 11.61 21.13
C ALA A 231 -10.12 11.76 22.01
N VAL A 232 -8.94 11.79 21.39
CA VAL A 232 -7.65 11.98 22.09
C VAL A 232 -7.01 13.34 21.82
N ALA A 233 -7.36 13.96 20.69
CA ALA A 233 -6.96 15.32 20.34
C ALA A 233 -8.03 15.92 19.43
N GLN A 234 -8.17 17.24 19.46
CA GLN A 234 -9.12 17.96 18.62
C GLN A 234 -8.67 19.40 18.41
N GLY A 235 -9.19 20.04 17.38
CA GLY A 235 -8.95 21.46 17.13
C GLY A 235 -9.88 22.02 16.08
N GLN A 236 -9.84 23.34 15.94
CA GLN A 236 -10.67 24.09 15.00
C GLN A 236 -9.90 25.25 14.40
N PHE A 237 -10.25 25.61 13.17
CA PHE A 237 -9.77 26.84 12.52
C PHE A 237 -10.79 27.33 11.50
N ASN A 238 -10.74 28.62 11.19
CA ASN A 238 -11.59 29.21 10.14
C ASN A 238 -10.95 29.00 8.78
N ALA A 239 -11.68 28.38 7.85
CA ALA A 239 -11.27 28.31 6.45
C ALA A 239 -11.25 29.71 5.81
N PRO A 240 -10.32 29.97 4.87
CA PRO A 240 -10.35 31.18 4.08
C PRO A 240 -11.63 31.26 3.23
N VAL A 241 -11.96 32.46 2.78
CA VAL A 241 -13.02 32.66 1.79
C VAL A 241 -12.52 32.12 0.46
N LEU A 242 -13.14 31.05 -0.04
CA LEU A 242 -12.80 30.49 -1.34
C LEU A 242 -13.55 31.25 -2.45
N PRO A 243 -12.88 31.64 -3.55
CA PRO A 243 -13.53 32.29 -4.67
C PRO A 243 -14.62 31.38 -5.28
N ALA A 244 -15.79 31.96 -5.55
CA ALA A 244 -16.82 31.28 -6.34
C ALA A 244 -16.29 30.92 -7.74
N GLY A 245 -16.76 29.81 -8.30
CA GLY A 245 -16.33 29.31 -9.61
C GLY A 245 -14.96 28.64 -9.64
N SER A 246 -14.29 28.48 -8.50
CA SER A 246 -13.02 27.76 -8.44
C SER A 246 -13.25 26.25 -8.42
N LEU A 247 -13.04 25.59 -9.57
CA LEU A 247 -13.06 24.12 -9.71
C LEU A 247 -11.71 23.45 -9.42
N ARG A 248 -10.72 24.22 -8.96
CA ARG A 248 -9.41 23.68 -8.54
C ARG A 248 -9.41 23.41 -7.03
N PRO A 249 -8.60 22.45 -6.56
CA PRO A 249 -8.39 22.26 -5.13
C PRO A 249 -7.80 23.52 -4.49
N LEU A 250 -8.32 23.88 -3.32
CA LEU A 250 -7.90 25.06 -2.55
C LEU A 250 -7.56 24.67 -1.11
N GLU A 251 -6.46 25.21 -0.59
CA GLU A 251 -6.06 25.00 0.80
C GLU A 251 -7.05 25.67 1.76
N LEU A 252 -7.50 24.91 2.76
CA LEU A 252 -8.35 25.40 3.85
C LEU A 252 -7.52 25.84 5.05
N GLY A 253 -6.38 25.19 5.30
CA GLY A 253 -5.51 25.47 6.43
C GLY A 253 -4.68 24.25 6.85
N GLY A 254 -3.89 24.41 7.90
CA GLY A 254 -3.04 23.36 8.42
C GLY A 254 -3.56 22.78 9.74
N ILE A 255 -3.50 21.46 9.88
CA ILE A 255 -3.61 20.79 11.17
C ILE A 255 -2.19 20.58 11.70
N VAL A 256 -1.91 21.10 12.90
CA VAL A 256 -0.63 20.95 13.58
C VAL A 256 -0.88 20.38 14.97
N TRP A 257 -0.23 19.26 15.28
CA TRP A 257 -0.30 18.66 16.60
C TRP A 257 1.04 18.01 16.99
N ILE A 258 1.20 17.74 18.29
CA ILE A 258 2.24 16.83 18.79
C ILE A 258 1.60 15.45 18.90
N VAL A 259 2.18 14.47 18.19
CA VAL A 259 1.67 13.11 18.13
C VAL A 259 1.64 12.54 19.55
N PRO A 260 0.54 11.90 20.00
CA PRO A 260 0.44 11.35 21.34
C PRO A 260 1.63 10.46 21.69
N GLU A 261 2.06 10.49 22.94
CA GLU A 261 3.07 9.55 23.43
C GLU A 261 2.46 8.15 23.59
N VAL A 262 3.05 7.15 22.94
CA VAL A 262 2.59 5.76 22.97
C VAL A 262 3.74 4.83 23.35
N GLN A 263 3.44 3.76 24.08
CA GLN A 263 4.39 2.71 24.42
C GLN A 263 4.34 1.53 23.46
N GLU A 264 3.21 1.37 22.78
CA GLU A 264 2.96 0.33 21.77
C GLU A 264 2.39 0.97 20.51
N PRO A 265 2.61 0.38 19.33
CA PRO A 265 2.02 0.91 18.10
C PRO A 265 0.51 1.00 18.19
N THR A 266 0.00 2.18 17.87
CA THR A 266 -1.40 2.53 18.13
C THR A 266 -2.04 3.07 16.86
N ALA A 267 -3.19 2.51 16.50
CA ALA A 267 -4.01 3.01 15.40
C ALA A 267 -4.93 4.14 15.87
N TYR A 268 -5.02 5.18 15.06
CA TYR A 268 -5.88 6.34 15.23
C TYR A 268 -6.67 6.62 13.96
N GLN A 269 -7.77 7.32 14.10
CA GLN A 269 -8.52 7.88 12.98
C GLN A 269 -8.58 9.40 13.11
N LEU A 270 -8.09 10.11 12.09
CA LEU A 270 -8.29 11.55 11.95
C LEU A 270 -9.62 11.80 11.25
N GLU A 271 -10.59 12.36 11.95
CA GLU A 271 -11.86 12.84 11.39
C GLU A 271 -11.78 14.35 11.16
N VAL A 272 -12.19 14.81 9.98
CA VAL A 272 -12.26 16.23 9.67
C VAL A 272 -13.62 16.57 9.09
N ARG A 273 -14.20 17.68 9.58
CA ARG A 273 -15.49 18.20 9.14
C ARG A 273 -15.39 19.67 8.80
N CYS A 274 -16.09 20.06 7.73
CA CYS A 274 -16.24 21.43 7.30
C CYS A 274 -17.61 21.59 6.64
N ARG A 275 -18.54 22.30 7.30
CA ARG A 275 -19.97 22.32 6.94
C ARG A 275 -20.55 20.90 6.93
N SER A 276 -21.23 20.50 5.86
CA SER A 276 -21.76 19.14 5.62
C SER A 276 -20.71 18.18 5.05
N VAL A 277 -19.50 18.65 4.72
CA VAL A 277 -18.45 17.82 4.15
C VAL A 277 -17.63 17.20 5.28
N GLN A 278 -17.39 15.89 5.18
CA GLN A 278 -16.55 15.18 6.13
C GLN A 278 -15.68 14.17 5.41
N ASN A 279 -14.49 13.94 5.96
CA ASN A 279 -13.61 12.87 5.53
C ASN A 279 -12.80 12.36 6.73
N HIS A 280 -12.24 11.16 6.60
CA HIS A 280 -11.38 10.58 7.61
C HIS A 280 -10.17 9.87 6.98
N TRP A 281 -9.12 9.73 7.78
CA TRP A 281 -7.89 9.02 7.42
C TRP A 281 -7.40 8.21 8.61
N ASP A 282 -7.01 6.97 8.35
CA ASP A 282 -6.37 6.12 9.35
C ASP A 282 -4.89 6.50 9.46
N LEU A 283 -4.41 6.64 10.68
CA LEU A 283 -3.05 7.02 11.03
C LEU A 283 -2.52 6.03 12.07
N TRP A 284 -1.22 5.73 12.02
CA TRP A 284 -0.56 4.84 12.96
C TRP A 284 0.59 5.55 13.65
N VAL A 285 0.66 5.40 14.96
CA VAL A 285 1.72 5.99 15.77
C VAL A 285 2.57 4.88 16.35
N TYR A 286 3.89 5.04 16.26
CA TYR A 286 4.87 4.07 16.73
C TYR A 286 5.80 4.71 17.77
N PRO A 287 6.13 4.02 18.88
CA PRO A 287 7.25 4.43 19.69
C PRO A 287 8.55 4.40 18.86
N LYS A 288 9.53 5.19 19.26
CA LYS A 288 10.87 5.12 18.65
C LYS A 288 11.56 3.85 19.15
N VAL A 289 12.17 3.10 18.24
CA VAL A 289 12.90 1.87 18.56
C VAL A 289 14.41 2.09 18.45
N VAL A 290 15.15 1.44 19.34
CA VAL A 290 16.60 1.28 19.19
C VAL A 290 16.82 -0.10 18.58
N PRO A 291 17.46 -0.21 17.39
CA PRO A 291 17.66 -1.50 16.76
C PRO A 291 18.46 -2.47 17.64
N GLN A 292 18.05 -3.74 17.66
CA GLN A 292 18.81 -4.82 18.29
C GLN A 292 20.22 -4.96 17.69
N ALA A 293 21.16 -5.43 18.50
CA ALA A 293 22.49 -5.80 18.04
C ALA A 293 22.40 -7.02 17.11
N ALA A 294 23.16 -7.03 16.02
CA ALA A 294 23.07 -8.04 14.98
C ALA A 294 24.40 -8.25 14.27
N GLY A 295 24.60 -9.46 13.75
CA GLY A 295 25.56 -9.73 12.69
C GLY A 295 25.06 -9.16 11.36
N TRP A 296 25.96 -8.89 10.43
CA TRP A 296 25.65 -8.25 9.17
C TRP A 296 26.48 -8.80 8.02
N HIS A 297 25.82 -9.26 6.96
CA HIS A 297 26.46 -9.75 5.74
C HIS A 297 25.78 -9.21 4.49
N ASP A 298 26.32 -8.13 3.93
CA ASP A 298 25.82 -7.46 2.73
C ASP A 298 27.00 -7.15 1.80
N PRO A 299 27.49 -8.14 1.03
CA PRO A 299 28.71 -7.99 0.22
C PRO A 299 28.56 -6.93 -0.88
N MET A 300 27.33 -6.61 -1.30
CA MET A 300 27.04 -5.58 -2.30
C MET A 300 26.82 -4.18 -1.72
N GLY A 301 26.75 -4.05 -0.38
CA GLY A 301 26.59 -2.77 0.29
C GLY A 301 25.26 -2.05 0.00
N VAL A 302 24.24 -2.77 -0.47
CA VAL A 302 22.95 -2.17 -0.86
C VAL A 302 22.15 -1.68 0.35
N LEU A 303 22.41 -2.24 1.53
CA LEU A 303 21.74 -1.87 2.79
C LEU A 303 22.46 -0.75 3.55
N TRP A 304 23.41 -0.03 2.92
CA TRP A 304 24.09 1.11 3.54
C TRP A 304 23.13 2.12 4.21
N PRO A 305 21.92 2.44 3.68
CA PRO A 305 21.03 3.41 4.34
C PRO A 305 20.48 2.92 5.68
N LEU A 306 20.42 1.61 5.91
CA LEU A 306 20.01 1.05 7.20
C LEU A 306 21.13 1.17 8.24
N ARG A 307 22.40 1.21 7.81
CA ARG A 307 23.55 1.32 8.73
C ARG A 307 23.66 2.67 9.42
N THR A 308 23.01 3.70 8.89
CA THR A 308 23.01 5.05 9.47
C THR A 308 21.91 5.26 10.50
N VAL A 309 21.15 4.19 10.83
CA VAL A 309 20.12 4.24 11.86
C VAL A 309 20.77 4.47 13.23
N ALA A 310 20.29 5.48 13.94
CA ALA A 310 20.82 5.85 15.23
C ALA A 310 20.71 4.69 16.23
N GLY A 311 21.82 4.38 16.91
CA GLY A 311 21.87 3.33 17.94
C GLY A 311 22.11 1.91 17.41
N ALA A 312 22.17 1.68 16.10
CA ALA A 312 22.45 0.36 15.55
C ALA A 312 23.87 -0.13 15.92
N GLN A 313 23.96 -1.31 16.52
CA GLN A 313 25.22 -1.97 16.90
C GLN A 313 25.46 -3.22 16.06
N TRP A 314 25.71 -3.03 14.76
CA TRP A 314 25.86 -4.14 13.81
C TRP A 314 27.32 -4.44 13.49
N LYS A 315 27.68 -5.73 13.52
CA LYS A 315 29.04 -6.20 13.28
C LYS A 315 29.12 -6.98 11.97
N ALA A 316 30.24 -6.88 11.28
CA ALA A 316 30.44 -7.62 10.04
C ALA A 316 30.51 -9.14 10.30
N GLY A 317 29.78 -9.89 9.48
CA GLY A 317 29.69 -11.35 9.55
C GLY A 317 28.74 -11.87 10.65
N PRO A 318 28.62 -13.20 10.75
CA PRO A 318 27.86 -13.84 11.82
C PRO A 318 28.48 -13.55 13.19
N VAL A 319 27.63 -13.29 14.18
CA VAL A 319 28.03 -13.12 15.58
C VAL A 319 27.27 -14.13 16.42
N ALA A 320 28.00 -14.86 17.28
CA ALA A 320 27.41 -15.88 18.13
C ALA A 320 26.28 -15.30 18.99
N GLY A 321 25.13 -15.97 18.98
CA GLY A 321 23.94 -15.56 19.75
C GLY A 321 23.23 -14.32 19.21
N GLN A 322 23.57 -13.81 18.03
CA GLN A 322 22.87 -12.69 17.39
C GLN A 322 22.25 -13.10 16.05
N VAL A 323 21.19 -12.38 15.67
CA VAL A 323 20.60 -12.48 14.33
C VAL A 323 21.57 -11.95 13.27
N LEU A 324 21.65 -12.63 12.13
CA LEU A 324 22.39 -12.17 10.94
C LEU A 324 21.46 -11.45 9.97
N ILE A 325 21.67 -10.16 9.72
CA ILE A 325 20.97 -9.43 8.65
C ILE A 325 21.76 -9.60 7.35
N THR A 326 21.11 -9.97 6.26
CA THR A 326 21.80 -10.24 4.99
C THR A 326 20.95 -9.94 3.75
N THR A 327 21.62 -9.76 2.61
CA THR A 327 21.02 -9.58 1.28
C THR A 327 21.28 -10.75 0.33
N VAL A 328 22.07 -11.72 0.78
CA VAL A 328 22.50 -12.86 -0.02
C VAL A 328 22.20 -14.15 0.73
N LEU A 329 22.19 -15.26 -0.01
CA LEU A 329 22.07 -16.60 0.53
C LEU A 329 23.22 -17.46 0.00
N ASP A 330 24.45 -16.99 0.24
CA ASP A 330 25.67 -17.68 -0.13
C ASP A 330 26.02 -18.82 0.86
N GLU A 331 27.13 -19.52 0.62
CA GLU A 331 27.54 -20.64 1.48
C GLU A 331 27.71 -20.25 2.96
N LEU A 332 28.14 -19.02 3.24
CA LEU A 332 28.32 -18.54 4.61
C LEU A 332 26.98 -18.44 5.33
N VAL A 333 25.99 -17.79 4.69
CA VAL A 333 24.65 -17.63 5.28
C VAL A 333 23.95 -18.98 5.39
N GLN A 334 24.03 -19.83 4.36
CA GLN A 334 23.38 -21.14 4.38
C GLN A 334 23.92 -22.03 5.50
N ARG A 335 25.25 -22.12 5.65
CA ARG A 335 25.86 -22.90 6.75
C ARG A 335 25.50 -22.32 8.10
N PHE A 336 25.59 -20.99 8.26
CA PHE A 336 25.23 -20.33 9.51
C PHE A 336 23.80 -20.69 9.95
N VAL A 337 22.82 -20.64 9.04
CA VAL A 337 21.43 -21.01 9.37
C VAL A 337 21.30 -22.52 9.60
N GLN A 338 21.92 -23.36 8.76
CA GLN A 338 21.87 -24.82 8.93
C GLN A 338 22.42 -25.27 10.30
N ASP A 339 23.46 -24.60 10.79
CA ASP A 339 24.12 -24.86 12.08
C ASP A 339 23.37 -24.26 13.30
N GLY A 340 22.11 -23.83 13.13
CA GLY A 340 21.29 -23.29 14.22
C GLY A 340 21.23 -21.76 14.30
N GLY A 341 21.87 -21.06 13.36
CA GLY A 341 21.83 -19.60 13.28
C GLY A 341 20.47 -19.05 12.86
N ARG A 342 20.24 -17.78 13.17
CA ARG A 342 19.02 -17.03 12.78
C ARG A 342 19.38 -15.90 11.83
N ALA A 343 18.74 -15.86 10.67
CA ALA A 343 19.02 -14.82 9.68
C ALA A 343 17.74 -14.10 9.23
N LEU A 344 17.87 -12.79 8.98
CA LEU A 344 16.90 -11.96 8.30
C LEU A 344 17.44 -11.64 6.90
N LEU A 345 16.85 -12.25 5.87
CA LEU A 345 17.19 -12.00 4.47
C LEU A 345 16.31 -10.88 3.92
N LEU A 346 16.94 -9.79 3.51
CA LEU A 346 16.31 -8.65 2.85
C LEU A 346 16.58 -8.73 1.34
N GLN A 347 15.64 -9.29 0.60
CA GLN A 347 15.78 -9.52 -0.83
C GLN A 347 15.18 -8.37 -1.64
N HIS A 348 15.98 -7.79 -2.54
CA HIS A 348 15.59 -6.72 -3.45
C HIS A 348 15.71 -7.20 -4.90
N GLY A 349 14.82 -8.10 -5.34
CA GLY A 349 14.85 -8.62 -6.70
C GLY A 349 14.40 -10.07 -6.83
N PRO A 350 14.70 -10.70 -8.00
CA PRO A 350 14.27 -12.06 -8.32
C PRO A 350 15.08 -13.17 -7.61
N ALA A 351 16.13 -12.81 -6.88
CA ALA A 351 17.10 -13.70 -6.23
C ALA A 351 17.62 -13.03 -4.94
N PRO A 352 18.18 -13.78 -3.96
CA PRO A 352 18.64 -15.17 -4.04
C PRO A 352 17.55 -16.25 -3.98
N LEU A 353 16.40 -15.98 -3.34
CA LEU A 353 15.24 -16.86 -3.39
C LEU A 353 14.43 -16.59 -4.66
N PRO A 354 13.80 -17.62 -5.27
CA PRO A 354 12.86 -17.39 -6.35
C PRO A 354 11.81 -16.35 -5.95
N ALA A 355 11.64 -15.34 -6.79
CA ALA A 355 10.63 -14.31 -6.59
C ALA A 355 10.07 -13.85 -7.94
N ARG A 356 8.84 -13.35 -7.92
CA ARG A 356 8.12 -12.85 -9.09
C ARG A 356 7.90 -11.35 -8.98
N ALA A 357 8.09 -10.65 -10.10
CA ALA A 357 7.73 -9.25 -10.21
C ALA A 357 6.21 -9.13 -10.27
N VAL A 358 5.60 -8.48 -9.28
CA VAL A 358 4.14 -8.31 -9.16
C VAL A 358 3.80 -6.98 -8.47
N PRO A 359 2.71 -6.30 -8.85
CA PRO A 359 2.32 -5.04 -8.20
C PRO A 359 1.82 -5.29 -6.78
N PHE A 360 2.32 -4.56 -5.77
CA PHE A 360 1.96 -4.79 -4.37
C PHE A 360 0.45 -4.65 -4.14
N TRP A 361 -0.18 -3.63 -4.72
CA TRP A 361 -1.52 -3.19 -4.35
C TRP A 361 -2.60 -3.73 -5.30
N ARG A 362 -2.43 -3.55 -6.62
CA ARG A 362 -3.52 -3.65 -7.60
C ARG A 362 -4.12 -5.04 -7.77
N GLU A 363 -3.30 -6.07 -7.78
CA GLU A 363 -3.73 -7.42 -8.21
C GLU A 363 -3.67 -8.45 -7.08
N GLY A 364 -3.30 -8.03 -5.87
CA GLY A 364 -3.03 -8.94 -4.76
C GLY A 364 -3.77 -8.56 -3.49
N LEU A 365 -4.47 -9.52 -2.90
CA LEU A 365 -4.95 -9.44 -1.52
C LEU A 365 -3.80 -9.78 -0.57
N ARG A 366 -3.41 -8.83 0.28
CA ARG A 366 -2.37 -9.05 1.30
C ARG A 366 -2.99 -9.63 2.56
N LEU A 367 -2.72 -10.90 2.83
CA LEU A 367 -3.20 -11.65 3.99
C LEU A 367 -2.10 -11.71 5.06
N ILE A 368 -2.43 -11.22 6.26
CA ILE A 368 -1.58 -11.33 7.44
C ILE A 368 -1.82 -12.71 8.05
N ALA A 369 -0.80 -13.58 8.04
CA ALA A 369 -0.89 -14.93 8.58
C ALA A 369 -0.84 -14.92 10.12
N ASP A 370 -1.38 -15.96 10.76
CA ASP A 370 -1.25 -16.12 12.21
C ASP A 370 0.20 -16.45 12.59
N HIS A 371 0.91 -15.43 13.06
CA HIS A 371 2.33 -15.47 13.33
C HIS A 371 2.71 -14.49 14.45
N ALA A 372 3.57 -14.92 15.38
CA ALA A 372 3.94 -14.15 16.57
C ALA A 372 4.62 -12.80 16.25
N LEU A 373 5.22 -12.69 15.07
CA LEU A 373 5.81 -11.43 14.57
C LEU A 373 4.80 -10.26 14.53
N TRP A 374 3.51 -10.55 14.37
CA TRP A 374 2.47 -9.53 14.35
C TRP A 374 2.02 -9.06 15.75
N GLN A 375 2.50 -9.70 16.82
CA GLN A 375 2.26 -9.22 18.18
C GLN A 375 2.84 -7.81 18.34
N GLY A 376 2.00 -6.88 18.77
CA GLY A 376 2.36 -5.46 18.88
C GLY A 376 2.41 -4.71 17.54
N PHE A 377 1.83 -5.25 16.46
CA PHE A 377 1.65 -4.53 15.20
C PHE A 377 0.15 -4.46 14.84
N PRO A 378 -0.55 -3.34 15.09
CA PRO A 378 -1.99 -3.26 14.97
C PRO A 378 -2.40 -3.42 13.50
N HIS A 379 -3.29 -4.38 13.24
CA HIS A 379 -3.80 -4.66 11.90
C HIS A 379 -5.23 -5.19 11.93
N SER A 380 -5.96 -5.04 10.82
CA SER A 380 -7.32 -5.57 10.64
C SER A 380 -7.36 -6.95 9.96
N GLY A 381 -6.22 -7.65 9.87
CA GLY A 381 -6.06 -8.92 9.17
C GLY A 381 -5.73 -8.79 7.67
N VAL A 382 -5.56 -7.54 7.23
CA VAL A 382 -5.13 -7.16 5.87
C VAL A 382 -4.09 -6.05 5.95
N ALA A 383 -3.21 -5.96 4.95
CA ALA A 383 -2.30 -4.82 4.82
C ALA A 383 -3.01 -3.61 4.17
N ASP A 384 -3.06 -2.50 4.90
CA ASP A 384 -3.57 -1.20 4.49
C ASP A 384 -2.43 -0.16 4.34
N LEU A 385 -2.75 1.14 4.37
CA LEU A 385 -1.76 2.22 4.19
C LEU A 385 -0.68 2.26 5.28
N GLN A 386 -0.83 1.52 6.39
CA GLN A 386 0.25 1.27 7.33
C GLN A 386 1.50 0.66 6.64
N PHE A 387 1.29 -0.15 5.60
CA PHE A 387 2.36 -0.79 4.82
C PHE A 387 2.86 0.04 3.63
N TYR A 388 2.41 1.30 3.49
CA TYR A 388 2.74 2.14 2.32
C TYR A 388 4.25 2.22 2.03
N SER A 389 5.05 2.45 3.07
CA SER A 389 6.51 2.57 2.98
C SER A 389 7.25 1.25 2.74
N LEU A 390 6.56 0.11 2.92
CA LEU A 390 7.10 -1.24 2.75
C LEU A 390 6.66 -1.91 1.43
N ALA A 391 5.74 -1.29 0.69
CA ALA A 391 5.24 -1.84 -0.58
C ALA A 391 6.40 -2.08 -1.56
N THR A 392 6.34 -3.21 -2.26
CA THR A 392 7.44 -3.75 -3.06
C THR A 392 6.94 -4.26 -4.41
N GLU A 393 7.85 -4.44 -5.36
CA GLU A 393 7.55 -4.99 -6.69
C GLU A 393 7.82 -6.50 -6.78
N TRP A 394 8.23 -7.12 -5.67
CA TRP A 394 8.64 -8.52 -5.64
C TRP A 394 7.88 -9.29 -4.57
N ALA A 395 7.43 -10.50 -4.91
CA ALA A 395 6.91 -11.46 -3.94
C ALA A 395 7.66 -12.80 -4.09
N LEU A 396 8.03 -13.41 -2.97
CA LEU A 396 8.76 -14.66 -2.90
C LEU A 396 7.88 -15.82 -3.38
N ASP A 397 8.44 -16.68 -4.20
CA ASP A 397 7.82 -17.90 -4.70
C ASP A 397 8.31 -19.10 -3.88
N GLY A 398 7.65 -19.33 -2.75
CA GLY A 398 7.97 -20.43 -1.85
C GLY A 398 7.77 -21.82 -2.48
N ALA A 399 6.91 -21.95 -3.49
CA ALA A 399 6.69 -23.21 -4.19
C ALA A 399 7.84 -23.55 -5.15
N ALA A 400 8.49 -22.52 -5.72
CA ALA A 400 9.69 -22.67 -6.53
C ALA A 400 10.98 -22.74 -5.71
N ALA A 401 10.94 -22.42 -4.42
CA ALA A 401 12.12 -22.45 -3.56
C ALA A 401 12.64 -23.88 -3.36
N THR A 402 13.91 -24.11 -3.69
CA THR A 402 14.57 -25.42 -3.58
C THR A 402 15.37 -25.57 -2.28
N LEU A 403 15.13 -24.71 -1.30
CA LEU A 403 15.75 -24.84 0.02
C LEU A 403 15.11 -26.02 0.75
N GLY A 404 15.92 -26.99 1.16
CA GLY A 404 15.49 -28.23 1.82
C GLY A 404 14.94 -28.03 3.23
N GLY A 405 13.97 -27.12 3.40
CA GLY A 405 13.40 -26.66 4.66
C GLY A 405 11.89 -26.48 4.59
N THR A 406 11.27 -26.13 5.72
CA THR A 406 9.82 -25.87 5.77
C THR A 406 9.52 -24.41 5.57
N TRP A 407 8.58 -24.09 4.68
CA TRP A 407 8.14 -22.74 4.37
C TRP A 407 6.83 -22.40 5.10
N ARG A 408 6.84 -21.35 5.92
CA ARG A 408 5.65 -20.84 6.61
C ARG A 408 5.42 -19.37 6.24
N PRO A 409 4.23 -19.02 5.69
CA PRO A 409 3.93 -17.63 5.35
C PRO A 409 3.79 -16.76 6.60
N VAL A 410 4.24 -15.51 6.50
CA VAL A 410 4.04 -14.49 7.54
C VAL A 410 3.18 -13.35 6.97
N LEU A 411 3.55 -12.83 5.79
CA LEU A 411 2.74 -11.90 4.99
C LEU A 411 2.54 -12.49 3.59
N ARG A 412 1.31 -12.95 3.31
CA ARG A 412 0.98 -13.65 2.06
C ARG A 412 0.29 -12.72 1.07
N ARG A 413 0.62 -12.88 -0.21
CA ARG A 413 -0.14 -12.38 -1.35
C ARG A 413 -1.02 -13.51 -1.86
N LEU A 414 -2.33 -13.28 -1.92
CA LEU A 414 -3.23 -14.04 -2.79
C LEU A 414 -3.47 -13.20 -4.04
N ASP A 415 -3.13 -13.72 -5.21
CA ASP A 415 -3.34 -13.05 -6.48
C ASP A 415 -4.82 -13.12 -6.89
N MET A 416 -5.47 -11.99 -7.12
CA MET A 416 -6.92 -11.91 -7.36
C MET A 416 -7.33 -12.29 -8.79
N ARG A 417 -6.35 -12.48 -9.68
CA ARG A 417 -6.58 -12.90 -11.07
C ARG A 417 -6.35 -14.40 -11.19
N SER A 418 -5.16 -14.84 -10.80
CA SER A 418 -4.72 -16.22 -10.95
C SER A 418 -5.08 -17.13 -9.78
N TYR A 419 -5.38 -16.58 -8.60
CA TYR A 419 -5.57 -17.31 -7.33
C TYR A 419 -4.33 -18.08 -6.87
N GLY A 420 -3.16 -17.77 -7.42
CA GLY A 420 -1.87 -18.23 -6.91
C GLY A 420 -1.49 -17.49 -5.63
N VAL A 421 -0.59 -18.10 -4.85
CA VAL A 421 -0.03 -17.47 -3.65
C VAL A 421 1.46 -17.21 -3.83
N LEU A 422 1.89 -16.08 -3.31
CA LEU A 422 3.29 -15.69 -3.12
C LEU A 422 3.40 -15.10 -1.71
N ASP A 423 4.60 -14.89 -1.20
CA ASP A 423 4.78 -14.33 0.14
C ASP A 423 5.72 -13.12 0.11
N TYR A 424 5.39 -12.04 0.82
CA TYR A 424 6.27 -10.89 1.01
C TYR A 424 7.19 -11.05 2.23
N LEU A 425 6.79 -11.91 3.16
CA LEU A 425 7.53 -12.29 4.35
C LEU A 425 7.21 -13.76 4.67
N ALA A 426 8.25 -14.58 4.87
CA ALA A 426 8.11 -16.00 5.18
C ALA A 426 9.18 -16.48 6.16
N GLU A 427 8.77 -17.33 7.10
CA GLU A 427 9.66 -18.12 7.96
C GLU A 427 10.08 -19.37 7.19
N VAL A 428 11.39 -19.61 7.09
CA VAL A 428 11.98 -20.80 6.48
C VAL A 428 12.85 -21.50 7.52
N ARG A 429 12.47 -22.70 7.94
CA ARG A 429 13.31 -23.52 8.83
C ARG A 429 14.26 -24.35 7.99
N LEU A 430 15.55 -24.17 8.20
CA LEU A 430 16.61 -24.80 7.40
C LEU A 430 17.66 -25.38 8.34
N GLY A 431 17.83 -26.70 8.34
CA GLY A 431 18.65 -27.39 9.34
C GLY A 431 18.11 -27.12 10.75
N ASP A 432 19.00 -26.74 11.67
CA ASP A 432 18.65 -26.43 13.06
C ASP A 432 18.26 -24.96 13.27
N GLY A 433 18.36 -24.11 12.24
CA GLY A 433 18.13 -22.67 12.33
C GLY A 433 16.92 -22.16 11.56
N VAL A 434 16.80 -20.83 11.55
CA VAL A 434 15.64 -20.12 10.97
C VAL A 434 16.09 -18.95 10.11
N LEU A 435 15.55 -18.90 8.90
CA LEU A 435 15.67 -17.79 7.97
C LEU A 435 14.31 -17.09 7.87
N LEU A 436 14.23 -15.82 8.28
CA LEU A 436 13.11 -14.96 7.94
C LEU A 436 13.42 -14.26 6.62
N ALA A 437 12.74 -14.64 5.54
CA ALA A 437 12.95 -14.10 4.22
C ALA A 437 11.91 -13.02 3.90
N SER A 438 12.36 -11.86 3.43
CA SER A 438 11.50 -10.73 3.09
C SER A 438 11.81 -10.13 1.73
N SER A 439 10.78 -9.84 0.95
CA SER A 439 10.86 -9.02 -0.26
C SER A 439 10.33 -7.60 -0.07
N LEU A 440 9.89 -7.22 1.14
CA LEU A 440 9.39 -5.88 1.44
C LEU A 440 10.47 -4.81 1.17
N ASN A 441 10.04 -3.61 0.80
CA ASN A 441 10.97 -2.53 0.49
C ASN A 441 11.46 -1.81 1.76
N TRP A 442 12.32 -2.46 2.54
CA TRP A 442 12.83 -1.93 3.80
C TRP A 442 13.58 -0.60 3.67
N LEU A 443 14.25 -0.35 2.53
CA LEU A 443 14.97 0.90 2.31
C LEU A 443 14.02 2.08 2.02
N GLY A 444 12.81 1.77 1.55
CA GLY A 444 11.84 2.72 1.03
C GLY A 444 12.34 3.44 -0.23
N GLY A 445 11.75 4.59 -0.53
CA GLY A 445 12.18 5.45 -1.65
C GLY A 445 11.81 4.96 -3.05
N ALA A 446 10.96 3.94 -3.19
CA ALA A 446 10.31 3.67 -4.46
C ALA A 446 9.17 4.67 -4.66
N GLY A 447 9.15 5.37 -5.80
CA GLY A 447 8.14 6.40 -6.07
C GLY A 447 8.20 7.53 -5.05
N ASP A 448 7.11 7.76 -4.32
CA ASP A 448 7.02 8.74 -3.23
C ASP A 448 7.08 8.11 -1.82
N GLN A 449 7.50 6.84 -1.69
CA GLN A 449 7.72 6.25 -0.38
C GLN A 449 8.76 7.03 0.44
N PRO A 450 8.53 7.22 1.75
CA PRO A 450 9.58 7.66 2.64
C PRO A 450 10.74 6.67 2.64
N ARG A 451 11.94 7.14 2.97
CA ARG A 451 13.09 6.24 3.25
C ARG A 451 12.94 5.63 4.63
N PHE A 452 13.68 4.55 4.92
CA PHE A 452 13.65 3.86 6.22
C PHE A 452 13.73 4.82 7.43
N SER A 453 14.62 5.82 7.40
CA SER A 453 14.79 6.82 8.47
C SER A 453 13.54 7.65 8.77
N HIS A 454 12.60 7.72 7.82
CA HIS A 454 11.33 8.43 7.92
C HIS A 454 10.12 7.48 7.87
N SER A 455 10.31 6.17 8.05
CA SER A 455 9.27 5.14 7.96
C SER A 455 9.07 4.45 9.31
N PRO A 456 8.20 4.98 10.20
CA PRO A 456 7.99 4.42 11.54
C PRO A 456 7.55 2.96 11.54
N ALA A 457 6.60 2.59 10.66
CA ALA A 457 6.13 1.22 10.53
C ALA A 457 7.25 0.26 10.09
N ALA A 458 8.08 0.67 9.13
CA ALA A 458 9.21 -0.13 8.67
C ALA A 458 10.26 -0.32 9.77
N GLN A 459 10.59 0.73 10.53
CA GLN A 459 11.54 0.64 11.64
C GLN A 459 11.04 -0.29 12.75
N TRP A 460 9.78 -0.15 13.13
CA TRP A 460 9.17 -1.00 14.15
C TRP A 460 9.12 -2.46 13.70
N LEU A 461 8.58 -2.73 12.50
CA LEU A 461 8.45 -4.09 11.98
C LEU A 461 9.83 -4.75 11.80
N PHE A 462 10.82 -4.00 11.32
CA PHE A 462 12.19 -4.47 11.20
C PHE A 462 12.76 -4.89 12.57
N ASN A 463 12.56 -4.07 13.60
CA ASN A 463 13.00 -4.40 14.95
C ASN A 463 12.25 -5.62 15.52
N ARG A 464 10.94 -5.74 15.28
CA ARG A 464 10.15 -6.92 15.66
C ARG A 464 10.63 -8.19 14.96
N CYS A 465 11.06 -8.12 13.69
CA CYS A 465 11.70 -9.24 13.00
C CYS A 465 12.96 -9.72 13.74
N LEU A 466 13.81 -8.79 14.18
CA LEU A 466 15.05 -9.11 14.91
C LEU A 466 14.75 -9.69 16.29
N GLU A 467 13.84 -9.08 17.05
CA GLU A 467 13.45 -9.54 18.38
C GLU A 467 12.85 -10.94 18.33
N TRP A 468 11.90 -11.18 17.43
CA TRP A 468 11.29 -12.50 17.27
C TRP A 468 12.33 -13.57 16.91
N LEU A 469 13.25 -13.29 15.97
CA LEU A 469 14.32 -14.23 15.64
C LEU A 469 15.27 -14.48 16.82
N GLN A 470 15.49 -13.49 17.67
CA GLN A 470 16.33 -13.60 18.87
C GLN A 470 15.67 -14.40 20.00
N GLU A 471 14.33 -14.40 20.07
CA GLU A 471 13.52 -15.09 21.07
C GLU A 471 13.29 -16.59 20.80
N LEU A 472 13.48 -17.05 19.54
CA LEU A 472 13.52 -18.47 19.20
C LEU A 472 14.59 -19.22 20.00
#